data_AF-A0A7C4UD23-F1
#
_entry.id   AF-A0A7C4UD23-F1
#
_cell.length_a   1.000
_cell.length_b   1.000
_cell.length_c   1.000
_cell.angle_alpha   90.00
_cell.angle_beta   90.00
_cell.angle_gamma   90.00
#
_symmetry.space_group_name_H-M   'P 1'
#
loop_
_entity.id
_entity.type
_entity.pdbx_description
1 polymer ?
#
loop_
_entity_poly.entity_id
_entity_poly.type
_entity_poly.pdbx_seq_one_letter_code
_entity_poly.pdbx_strand_id
1 'polypeptide(L)'
;LVIRGSVIEFSNEGFQNFVMQDFNIFTIKAWPYTDTIQQAYVSNGAWIGFQNLLQLRDKITGLSIKAFIEQKIPAGYSIVITGHSLGGNLAYPMAGYLKKELPAGKKIFS
;
A
#
# COMPACT_ATOMS: atom_id res chain seq x y z
N LEU A 1 -5.98 8.64 -2.84
CA LEU A 1 -6.08 7.18 -3.04
C LEU A 1 -6.69 6.58 -1.79
N VAL A 2 -7.85 5.92 -1.90
CA VAL A 2 -8.50 5.27 -0.76
C VAL A 2 -8.36 3.77 -0.93
N ILE A 3 -7.77 3.11 0.06
CA ILE A 3 -7.60 1.65 0.09
C ILE A 3 -8.60 1.08 1.07
N ARG A 4 -9.51 0.25 0.56
CA ARG A 4 -10.48 -0.45 1.39
C ARG A 4 -9.80 -1.68 2.01
N GLY A 5 -10.06 -1.91 3.30
CA GLY A 5 -9.69 -3.14 3.98
C GLY A 5 -10.60 -4.33 3.63
N SER A 6 -10.51 -5.40 4.42
CA SER A 6 -11.29 -6.63 4.24
C SER A 6 -12.80 -6.38 4.24
N VAL A 7 -13.56 -7.25 3.55
CA VAL A 7 -15.04 -7.24 3.57
C VAL A 7 -15.51 -7.62 4.98
N ILE A 8 -16.54 -6.95 5.51
CA ILE A 8 -16.99 -7.04 6.91
C ILE A 8 -17.63 -8.42 7.24
N GLU A 9 -17.63 -9.38 6.31
CA GLU A 9 -18.09 -10.76 6.54
C GLU A 9 -17.11 -11.62 7.36
N PHE A 10 -16.04 -11.02 7.91
CA PHE A 10 -15.24 -11.64 8.95
C PHE A 10 -15.79 -11.28 10.32
N SER A 11 -15.99 -12.26 11.20
CA SER A 11 -16.16 -11.98 12.64
C SER A 11 -14.92 -11.21 13.15
N ASN A 12 -15.03 -10.46 14.25
CA ASN A 12 -13.87 -9.78 14.83
C ASN A 12 -12.71 -10.77 15.12
N GLU A 13 -13.02 -12.00 15.53
CA GLU A 13 -12.05 -13.08 15.67
C GLU A 13 -11.46 -13.55 14.33
N GLY A 14 -12.26 -13.65 13.28
CA GLY A 14 -11.78 -13.93 11.92
C GLY A 14 -10.85 -12.84 11.39
N PHE A 15 -11.14 -11.57 11.71
CA PHE A 15 -10.25 -10.45 11.40
C PHE A 15 -8.95 -10.50 12.21
N GLN A 16 -9.01 -10.76 13.52
CA GLN A 16 -7.82 -10.89 14.35
C GLN A 16 -6.97 -12.10 13.96
N ASN A 17 -7.59 -13.23 13.61
CA ASN A 17 -6.88 -14.41 13.10
C ASN A 17 -6.26 -14.14 11.73
N PHE A 18 -6.96 -13.45 10.82
CA PHE A 18 -6.39 -12.99 9.55
C PHE A 18 -5.20 -12.01 9.78
N VAL A 19 -5.33 -11.06 10.71
CA VAL A 19 -4.25 -10.10 11.01
C VAL A 19 -3.08 -10.73 11.78
N MET A 20 -3.30 -11.72 12.62
CA MET A 20 -2.23 -12.36 13.41
C MET A 20 -1.58 -13.51 12.64
N GLN A 21 -2.36 -14.34 11.97
CA GLN A 21 -1.89 -15.54 11.27
C GLN A 21 -1.59 -15.28 9.78
N ASP A 22 -2.52 -14.71 9.02
CA ASP A 22 -2.31 -14.46 7.57
C ASP A 22 -1.40 -13.26 7.31
N PHE A 23 -1.43 -12.25 8.18
CA PHE A 23 -0.46 -11.17 8.12
C PHE A 23 0.95 -11.59 8.57
N ASN A 24 1.08 -12.83 9.06
CA ASN A 24 2.31 -13.53 9.43
C ASN A 24 3.36 -12.60 10.04
N ILE A 25 2.93 -11.82 11.04
CA ILE A 25 3.72 -10.75 11.67
C ILE A 25 5.00 -11.24 12.36
N PHE A 26 5.12 -12.56 12.57
CA PHE A 26 6.33 -13.22 13.05
C PHE A 26 7.41 -13.37 11.98
N THR A 27 7.07 -13.10 10.72
CA THR A 27 8.02 -13.08 9.59
C THR A 27 8.02 -11.69 8.95
N ILE A 28 9.22 -11.20 8.69
CA ILE A 28 9.44 -9.88 8.09
C ILE A 28 10.02 -10.02 6.69
N LYS A 29 9.71 -9.05 5.82
CA LYS A 29 10.28 -8.93 4.48
C LYS A 29 11.03 -7.61 4.39
N ALA A 30 12.21 -7.67 3.77
CA ALA A 30 13.00 -6.47 3.49
C ALA A 30 12.19 -5.50 2.63
N TRP A 31 12.23 -4.22 2.98
CA TRP A 31 11.54 -3.14 2.29
C TRP A 31 12.51 -2.42 1.35
N PRO A 32 12.41 -2.62 0.02
CA PRO A 32 13.39 -2.08 -0.93
C PRO A 32 13.11 -0.63 -1.34
N TYR A 33 12.00 -0.03 -0.91
CA TYR A 33 11.57 1.31 -1.34
C TYR A 33 11.97 2.40 -0.34
N THR A 34 13.25 2.39 0.06
CA THR A 34 13.87 3.41 0.91
C THR A 34 15.30 3.66 0.44
N ASP A 35 15.73 4.92 0.44
CA ASP A 35 17.08 5.30 0.02
C ASP A 35 18.07 5.37 1.17
N THR A 36 17.58 5.68 2.37
CA THR A 36 18.45 6.08 3.49
C THR A 36 18.51 5.05 4.60
N ILE A 37 17.54 4.14 4.69
CA ILE A 37 17.47 3.13 5.75
C ILE A 37 17.90 1.78 5.18
N GLN A 38 19.10 1.33 5.55
CA GLN A 38 19.72 0.12 5.00
C GLN A 38 19.09 -1.21 5.48
N GLN A 39 18.11 -1.16 6.40
CA GLN A 39 17.49 -2.35 7.00
C GLN A 39 16.02 -2.07 7.35
N ALA A 40 15.26 -1.54 6.40
CA ALA A 40 13.82 -1.38 6.56
C ALA A 40 13.09 -2.70 6.32
N TYR A 41 12.08 -2.99 7.13
CA TYR A 41 11.28 -4.20 7.02
C TYR A 41 9.80 -3.90 7.20
N VAL A 42 8.97 -4.75 6.59
CA VAL A 42 7.52 -4.79 6.81
C VAL A 42 7.12 -6.22 7.20
N SER A 43 5.98 -6.37 7.86
CA SER A 43 5.42 -7.71 8.10
C SER A 43 5.13 -8.40 6.76
N ASN A 44 5.24 -9.73 6.73
CA ASN A 44 5.01 -10.51 5.51
C ASN A 44 3.57 -10.32 4.96
N GLY A 45 2.59 -10.14 5.84
CA GLY A 45 1.22 -9.78 5.47
C GLY A 45 1.09 -8.45 4.77
N ALA A 46 1.72 -7.42 5.33
CA ALA A 46 1.75 -6.09 4.72
C ALA A 46 2.43 -6.16 3.36
N TRP A 47 3.51 -6.95 3.24
CA TRP A 47 4.18 -7.20 1.98
C TRP A 47 3.25 -7.86 0.95
N ILE A 48 2.56 -8.95 1.30
CA ILE A 48 1.63 -9.64 0.39
C ILE A 48 0.50 -8.71 -0.05
N GLY A 49 -0.15 -8.02 0.90
CA GLY A 49 -1.22 -7.08 0.59
C GLY A 49 -0.73 -5.93 -0.31
N PHE A 50 0.47 -5.41 -0.05
CA PHE A 50 1.11 -4.41 -0.89
C PHE A 50 1.41 -4.92 -2.31
N GLN A 51 1.96 -6.14 -2.45
CA GLN A 51 2.20 -6.75 -3.76
C GLN A 51 0.90 -6.93 -4.56
N ASN A 52 -0.19 -7.30 -3.89
CA ASN A 52 -1.51 -7.37 -4.51
C ASN A 52 -1.97 -5.99 -5.04
N LEU A 53 -1.72 -4.92 -4.29
CA LEU A 53 -2.01 -3.55 -4.75
C LEU A 53 -1.19 -3.17 -5.99
N LEU A 54 0.08 -3.57 -6.07
CA LEU A 54 0.93 -3.31 -7.25
C LEU A 54 0.43 -4.06 -8.50
N GLN A 55 -0.26 -5.19 -8.31
CA GLN A 55 -0.83 -5.99 -9.39
C GLN A 55 -2.20 -5.49 -9.84
N LEU A 56 -2.88 -4.63 -9.06
CA LEU A 56 -4.16 -4.05 -9.47
C LEU A 56 -4.01 -3.27 -10.77
N ARG A 57 -5.05 -3.41 -11.61
CA ARG A 57 -5.19 -2.68 -12.87
C ARG A 57 -6.54 -1.99 -12.89
N ASP A 58 -6.55 -0.74 -13.34
CA ASP A 58 -7.78 -0.05 -13.65
C ASP A 58 -8.55 -0.83 -14.74
N LYS A 59 -9.85 -1.02 -14.53
CA LYS A 59 -10.67 -1.88 -15.41
C LYS A 59 -10.92 -1.27 -16.78
N ILE A 60 -10.81 0.05 -16.90
CA ILE A 60 -11.09 0.78 -18.14
C ILE A 60 -9.81 0.96 -18.95
N THR A 61 -8.74 1.43 -18.30
CA THR A 61 -7.49 1.80 -18.96
C THR A 61 -6.41 0.72 -18.89
N GLY A 62 -6.56 -0.27 -18.02
CA GLY A 62 -5.54 -1.29 -17.77
C GLY A 62 -4.31 -0.78 -17.04
N LEU A 63 -4.31 0.48 -16.55
CA LEU A 63 -3.15 1.07 -15.88
C LEU A 63 -2.95 0.51 -14.48
N SER A 64 -1.69 0.35 -14.07
CA SER A 64 -1.35 0.16 -12.66
C SER A 64 -1.63 1.43 -11.85
N ILE A 65 -1.68 1.33 -10.52
CA ILE A 65 -1.89 2.50 -9.65
C ILE A 65 -0.82 3.58 -9.90
N LYS A 66 0.45 3.19 -10.03
CA LYS A 66 1.57 4.12 -10.34
C LYS A 66 1.30 4.84 -11.67
N ALA A 67 1.08 4.09 -12.75
CA ALA A 67 0.89 4.66 -14.08
C ALA A 67 -0.36 5.55 -14.15
N PHE A 68 -1.44 5.16 -13.48
CA PHE A 68 -2.66 5.97 -13.38
C PHE A 68 -2.35 7.32 -12.71
N ILE A 69 -1.66 7.30 -11.57
CA ILE A 69 -1.28 8.52 -10.85
C ILE A 69 -0.34 9.39 -11.69
N GLU A 70 0.63 8.77 -12.37
CA GLU A 70 1.59 9.50 -13.21
C GLU A 70 0.90 10.25 -14.35
N GLN A 71 -0.06 9.61 -15.02
CA GLN A 71 -0.75 10.16 -16.18
C GLN A 71 -1.90 11.10 -15.83
N LYS A 72 -2.62 10.83 -14.73
CA LYS A 72 -3.88 11.53 -14.43
C LYS A 72 -3.75 12.61 -13.37
N ILE A 73 -2.69 12.60 -12.56
CA ILE A 73 -2.48 13.60 -11.50
C ILE A 73 -1.38 14.57 -11.93
N PRO A 74 -1.69 15.86 -12.13
CA PRO A 74 -0.69 16.85 -12.53
C PRO A 74 0.40 17.05 -11.46
N ALA A 75 1.55 17.56 -11.89
CA ALA A 75 2.61 17.99 -10.97
C ALA A 75 2.12 19.13 -10.05
N GLY A 76 2.67 19.21 -8.84
CA GLY A 76 2.30 20.20 -7.84
C GLY A 76 1.08 19.83 -6.98
N TYR A 77 0.33 18.79 -7.36
CA TYR A 77 -0.77 18.27 -6.54
C TYR A 77 -0.26 17.36 -5.42
N SER A 78 -0.96 17.41 -4.30
CA SER A 78 -0.77 16.50 -3.17
C SER A 78 -1.66 15.27 -3.33
N ILE A 79 -1.11 14.10 -3.03
CA ILE A 79 -1.84 12.84 -3.01
C ILE A 79 -1.88 12.34 -1.58
N VAL A 80 -3.09 12.25 -1.03
CA VAL A 80 -3.35 11.62 0.27
C VAL A 80 -3.74 10.16 0.04
N ILE A 81 -3.10 9.26 0.78
CA ILE A 81 -3.34 7.82 0.74
C ILE A 81 -3.91 7.41 2.09
N THR A 82 -5.14 6.91 2.12
CA THR A 82 -5.82 6.57 3.36
C THR A 82 -6.58 5.26 3.24
N GLY A 83 -6.97 4.69 4.37
CA GLY A 83 -7.76 3.47 4.42
C GLY A 83 -8.15 3.13 5.85
N HIS A 84 -9.17 2.29 5.98
CA HIS A 84 -9.65 1.79 7.27
C HIS A 84 -9.19 0.35 7.50
N SER A 85 -8.90 -0.02 8.76
CA SER A 85 -8.54 -1.38 9.15
C SER A 85 -7.32 -1.88 8.34
N LEU A 86 -7.43 -3.01 7.64
CA LEU A 86 -6.41 -3.50 6.71
C LEU A 86 -5.99 -2.43 5.69
N GLY A 87 -6.94 -1.64 5.19
CA GLY A 87 -6.64 -0.57 4.24
C GLY A 87 -5.73 0.51 4.82
N GLY A 88 -5.82 0.76 6.14
CA GLY A 88 -4.93 1.67 6.84
C GLY A 88 -3.51 1.12 6.94
N ASN A 89 -3.38 -0.17 7.27
CA ASN A 89 -2.06 -0.85 7.28
C ASN A 89 -1.40 -0.85 5.90
N LEU A 90 -2.18 -0.96 4.82
CA LEU A 90 -1.65 -0.95 3.45
C LEU A 90 -1.39 0.48 2.91
N ALA A 91 -1.99 1.51 3.51
CA ALA A 91 -1.77 2.89 3.11
C ALA A 91 -0.31 3.33 3.28
N TYR A 92 0.33 2.95 4.39
CA TYR A 92 1.73 3.29 4.68
C TYR A 92 2.75 2.72 3.68
N PRO A 93 2.82 1.40 3.43
CA PRO A 93 3.75 0.85 2.44
C PRO A 93 3.44 1.39 1.04
N MET A 94 2.17 1.59 0.69
CA MET A 94 1.82 2.19 -0.60
C MET A 94 2.32 3.63 -0.73
N ALA A 95 2.22 4.42 0.34
CA ALA A 95 2.76 5.78 0.37
C ALA A 95 4.29 5.80 0.27
N GLY A 96 4.99 4.92 1.00
CA GLY A 96 6.44 4.77 0.90
C GLY A 96 6.89 4.42 -0.51
N TYR A 97 6.24 3.42 -1.13
CA TYR A 97 6.47 3.03 -2.52
C TYR A 97 6.26 4.19 -3.49
N LEU A 98 5.10 4.85 -3.44
CA LEU A 98 4.78 5.94 -4.37
C LEU A 98 5.69 7.16 -4.17
N LYS A 99 6.10 7.46 -2.93
CA LYS A 99 7.08 8.52 -2.66
C LYS A 99 8.45 8.23 -3.27
N LYS A 100 8.86 6.96 -3.27
CA LYS A 100 10.12 6.51 -3.87
C LYS A 100 10.07 6.51 -5.40
N GLU A 101 8.94 6.10 -5.95
CA GLU A 101 8.82 5.75 -7.37
C GLU A 101 8.25 6.85 -8.26
N LEU A 102 7.54 7.83 -7.68
CA LEU A 102 7.00 8.96 -8.43
C LEU A 102 8.02 10.11 -8.49
N PRO A 103 7.98 10.92 -9.57
CA PRO A 103 8.81 12.12 -9.67
C PRO A 103 8.59 13.08 -8.50
N ALA A 104 9.66 13.78 -8.08
CA ALA A 104 9.68 14.68 -6.92
C ALA A 104 8.61 15.81 -6.94
N GLY A 105 8.01 16.10 -8.09
CA GLY A 105 6.93 17.07 -8.24
C GLY A 105 5.58 16.64 -7.65
N LYS A 106 5.44 15.41 -7.15
CA LYS A 106 4.22 14.91 -6.48
C LYS A 106 4.46 14.75 -4.98
N LYS A 107 3.66 15.43 -4.15
CA LYS A 107 3.75 15.31 -2.68
C LYS A 107 2.84 14.18 -2.20
N ILE A 108 3.42 13.18 -1.52
CA ILE A 108 2.70 11.99 -1.06
C ILE A 108 2.56 12.01 0.47
N PHE A 109 1.35 11.79 0.97
CA PHE A 109 1.02 11.73 2.40
C PHE A 109 0.21 10.47 2.68
N SER A 110 0.46 9.83 3.83
CA SER A 110 -0.34 8.74 4.41
C SER A 110 -1.05 9.20 5.67
#